data_AF-A0A495TNB8-F1
#
_entry.id   AF-A0A495TNB8-F1
#
_cell.length_a   1.000
_cell.length_b   1.000
_cell.length_c   1.000
_cell.angle_alpha   90.00
_cell.angle_beta   90.00
_cell.angle_gamma   90.00
#
_symmetry.space_group_name_H-M   'P 1'
#
loop_
_entity.id
_entity.type
_entity.pdbx_description
1 polymer ?
#
loop_
_entity_poly.entity_id
_entity_poly.type
_entity_poly.pdbx_seq_one_letter_code
_entity_poly.pdbx_strand_id
1 'polypeptide(L)'
;MTTEPAEPVPAAPAVAPQPPAPPTALPPTAVPPAALPPTAVPSDSLPPVEPVEPGSPVEPGGPVGPGDLPESGPDREPRAPRRPRPVRLAAYALVLGTVAGAGVGYAVQAQRPPTPLPPLQVARPSYPVEAVDPAAHAAEQPAPLAIDGDLTKLLITAPEGSTPWSDYPDKPSWISVGEISERAGDAAFRFKDLTSRGFRRAAEVDWKKDDVRYRVSLMQFAPDHSDQAKSNTWEPFAGDGANGGYKVESSPRYWAESTDQYYYGQAVAKRGSLQMTVEVFGPKPVDSATLKDLAKRQWERLV
;
A
#
# COMPACT_ATOMS: atom_id res chain seq x y z
N MET A 1 -12.33 -30.77 1.65
CA MET A 1 -11.90 -29.49 2.25
C MET A 1 -12.78 -28.43 1.58
N THR A 2 -12.61 -27.11 1.71
CA THR A 2 -13.30 -26.21 0.75
C THR A 2 -12.46 -24.96 0.58
N THR A 3 -11.82 -24.84 -0.57
CA THR A 3 -10.88 -23.77 -0.92
C THR A 3 -11.60 -22.54 -1.52
N GLU A 4 -11.09 -21.33 -1.27
CA GLU A 4 -11.53 -20.05 -1.91
C GLU A 4 -10.90 -19.87 -3.31
N PRO A 5 -11.49 -19.09 -4.24
CA PRO A 5 -11.15 -19.15 -5.66
C PRO A 5 -9.81 -18.51 -6.03
N ALA A 6 -9.17 -19.06 -7.07
CA ALA A 6 -8.01 -18.50 -7.78
C ALA A 6 -8.42 -18.05 -9.20
N GLU A 7 -7.84 -16.95 -9.70
CA GLU A 7 -7.88 -16.58 -11.13
C GLU A 7 -7.00 -17.51 -11.97
N PRO A 8 -7.34 -17.79 -13.24
CA PRO A 8 -6.64 -18.78 -14.05
C PRO A 8 -5.39 -18.18 -14.72
N VAL A 9 -4.23 -18.80 -14.50
CA VAL A 9 -3.03 -18.62 -15.32
C VAL A 9 -2.86 -19.88 -16.19
N PRO A 10 -2.63 -19.76 -17.51
CA PRO A 10 -2.58 -20.93 -18.40
C PRO A 10 -1.31 -21.77 -18.17
N ALA A 11 -1.50 -23.10 -18.24
CA ALA A 11 -0.48 -24.10 -18.02
C ALA A 11 0.65 -24.05 -19.06
N ALA A 12 1.90 -24.14 -18.59
CA ALA A 12 3.07 -24.50 -19.40
C ALA A 12 3.52 -25.94 -19.05
N PRO A 13 4.00 -26.73 -20.03
CA PRO A 13 4.17 -28.17 -19.86
C PRO A 13 5.41 -28.56 -19.03
N ALA A 14 5.32 -29.73 -18.41
CA ALA A 14 6.29 -30.32 -17.49
C ALA A 14 7.65 -30.64 -18.13
N VAL A 15 8.74 -30.32 -17.43
CA VAL A 15 10.10 -30.82 -17.68
C VAL A 15 10.59 -31.52 -16.41
N ALA A 16 11.11 -32.74 -16.58
CA ALA A 16 11.54 -33.63 -15.51
C ALA A 16 12.81 -33.13 -14.76
N PRO A 17 13.02 -33.52 -13.49
CA PRO A 17 14.09 -32.98 -12.64
C PRO A 17 15.48 -33.56 -12.93
N GLN A 18 16.48 -32.70 -13.12
CA GLN A 18 17.91 -33.07 -13.09
C GLN A 18 18.50 -32.86 -11.68
N PRO A 19 19.46 -33.70 -11.23
CA PRO A 19 20.11 -33.59 -9.92
C PRO A 19 21.11 -32.42 -9.82
N PRO A 20 21.37 -31.89 -8.61
CA PRO A 20 22.10 -30.63 -8.41
C PRO A 20 23.63 -30.80 -8.56
N ALA A 21 24.26 -29.88 -9.29
CA ALA A 21 25.72 -29.72 -9.36
C ALA A 21 26.24 -28.72 -8.30
N PRO A 22 27.49 -28.86 -7.81
CA PRO A 22 28.06 -28.06 -6.72
C PRO A 22 28.36 -26.60 -7.11
N PRO A 23 28.45 -25.67 -6.13
CA PRO A 23 28.47 -24.23 -6.38
C PRO A 23 29.82 -23.77 -6.95
N THR A 24 29.78 -23.17 -8.14
CA THR A 24 30.93 -22.45 -8.72
C THR A 24 30.68 -20.94 -8.63
N ALA A 25 31.77 -20.23 -8.32
CA ALA A 25 31.87 -18.83 -7.92
C ALA A 25 31.16 -17.80 -8.82
N LEU A 26 30.66 -16.74 -8.17
CA LEU A 26 30.02 -15.56 -8.77
C LEU A 26 31.05 -14.67 -9.51
N PRO A 27 30.78 -14.26 -10.77
CA PRO A 27 31.42 -13.09 -11.37
C PRO A 27 30.68 -11.78 -11.00
N PRO A 28 31.35 -10.62 -11.10
CA PRO A 28 30.90 -9.37 -10.48
C PRO A 28 29.77 -8.65 -11.23
N THR A 29 28.96 -7.98 -10.40
CA THR A 29 27.91 -6.97 -10.61
C THR A 29 27.94 -6.19 -11.94
N ALA A 30 26.85 -6.28 -12.70
CA ALA A 30 26.50 -5.29 -13.73
C ALA A 30 25.45 -4.31 -13.16
N VAL A 31 25.80 -3.03 -13.20
CA VAL A 31 25.03 -1.86 -12.71
C VAL A 31 23.97 -1.46 -13.75
N PRO A 32 22.69 -1.26 -13.38
CA PRO A 32 21.72 -0.55 -14.23
C PRO A 32 21.90 0.98 -14.11
N PRO A 33 21.71 1.75 -15.21
CA PRO A 33 21.91 3.20 -15.18
C PRO A 33 20.81 3.96 -14.42
N ALA A 34 21.25 5.08 -13.87
CA ALA A 34 20.58 5.93 -12.89
C ALA A 34 19.25 6.55 -13.34
N ALA A 35 18.31 6.61 -12.39
CA ALA A 35 17.11 7.44 -12.44
C ALA A 35 17.46 8.93 -12.29
N LEU A 36 16.76 9.78 -13.03
CA LEU A 36 16.85 11.24 -13.00
C LEU A 36 16.21 11.80 -11.70
N PRO A 37 16.72 12.93 -11.15
CA PRO A 37 16.19 13.54 -9.92
C PRO A 37 14.90 14.36 -10.15
N PRO A 38 14.09 14.60 -9.09
CA PRO A 38 12.88 15.41 -9.15
C PRO A 38 13.19 16.92 -9.09
N THR A 39 12.57 17.70 -9.98
CA THR A 39 12.61 19.17 -9.91
C THR A 39 11.49 19.67 -9.01
N ALA A 40 11.89 20.39 -7.96
CA ALA A 40 11.00 21.11 -7.07
C ALA A 40 10.44 22.40 -7.70
N VAL A 41 9.20 22.71 -7.31
CA VAL A 41 8.43 23.94 -7.51
C VAL A 41 9.15 25.22 -7.04
N PRO A 42 8.66 26.39 -7.49
CA PRO A 42 8.36 27.45 -6.53
C PRO A 42 6.89 27.86 -6.57
N SER A 43 6.30 27.92 -5.38
CA SER A 43 5.06 28.64 -5.08
C SER A 43 5.33 30.14 -5.09
N ASP A 44 4.48 30.91 -5.75
CA ASP A 44 4.25 32.29 -5.34
C ASP A 44 2.75 32.59 -5.25
N SER A 45 2.43 33.10 -4.07
CA SER A 45 1.30 33.84 -3.55
C SER A 45 0.39 34.54 -4.57
N LEU A 46 -0.93 34.53 -4.34
CA LEU A 46 -1.81 35.71 -4.15
C LEU A 46 -3.31 35.29 -3.95
N PRO A 47 -4.15 36.10 -3.28
CA PRO A 47 -5.38 35.64 -2.58
C PRO A 47 -6.70 36.04 -3.32
N PRO A 48 -7.90 36.01 -2.68
CA PRO A 48 -9.10 35.31 -3.14
C PRO A 48 -10.03 36.12 -4.08
N VAL A 49 -10.84 35.41 -4.84
CA VAL A 49 -11.87 35.91 -5.77
C VAL A 49 -13.20 36.13 -5.07
N GLU A 50 -13.86 37.25 -5.33
CA GLU A 50 -15.31 37.44 -5.24
C GLU A 50 -15.79 38.56 -6.20
N PRO A 51 -17.08 38.70 -6.55
CA PRO A 51 -17.60 38.41 -7.88
C PRO A 51 -18.10 39.65 -8.66
N VAL A 52 -18.15 39.56 -9.99
CA VAL A 52 -18.81 40.56 -10.86
C VAL A 52 -19.74 39.86 -11.84
N GLU A 53 -21.00 40.26 -11.84
CA GLU A 53 -22.04 39.95 -12.82
C GLU A 53 -22.71 41.29 -13.24
N PRO A 54 -23.56 41.35 -14.29
CA PRO A 54 -23.14 41.66 -15.66
C PRO A 54 -23.82 42.93 -16.22
N GLY A 55 -23.33 43.43 -17.36
CA GLY A 55 -23.98 44.51 -18.11
C GLY A 55 -23.57 44.53 -19.59
N SER A 56 -24.29 43.76 -20.42
CA SER A 56 -24.33 43.88 -21.90
C SER A 56 -25.07 45.17 -22.32
N PRO A 57 -25.35 45.48 -23.61
CA PRO A 57 -24.90 44.88 -24.90
C PRO A 57 -24.53 45.95 -25.97
N VAL A 58 -23.81 45.61 -27.06
CA VAL A 58 -24.06 46.18 -28.40
C VAL A 58 -23.55 45.23 -29.51
N GLU A 59 -24.45 44.82 -30.40
CA GLU A 59 -24.24 44.43 -31.82
C GLU A 59 -25.25 45.29 -32.64
N PRO A 60 -25.24 45.40 -34.00
CA PRO A 60 -24.51 44.64 -35.03
C PRO A 60 -24.02 45.43 -36.29
N GLY A 61 -23.35 44.73 -37.22
CA GLY A 61 -23.41 45.02 -38.68
C GLY A 61 -22.08 45.07 -39.44
N GLY A 62 -21.75 44.03 -40.25
CA GLY A 62 -20.58 43.93 -41.16
C GLY A 62 -20.69 44.72 -42.48
N PRO A 63 -20.14 44.30 -43.66
CA PRO A 63 -19.06 43.35 -44.00
C PRO A 63 -17.99 43.92 -45.00
N VAL A 64 -16.80 43.28 -45.20
CA VAL A 64 -15.94 43.49 -46.40
C VAL A 64 -15.17 42.20 -46.75
N GLY A 65 -15.21 41.78 -48.02
CA GLY A 65 -14.17 40.98 -48.71
C GLY A 65 -13.77 41.70 -50.01
N PRO A 66 -13.10 41.07 -50.99
CA PRO A 66 -12.04 40.06 -50.97
C PRO A 66 -10.77 40.53 -51.73
N GLY A 67 -9.61 39.90 -51.50
CA GLY A 67 -8.49 39.88 -52.47
C GLY A 67 -7.22 40.65 -52.07
N ASP A 68 -6.18 39.92 -51.70
CA ASP A 68 -4.81 40.05 -52.25
C ASP A 68 -3.90 38.97 -51.60
N LEU A 69 -3.58 37.94 -52.37
CA LEU A 69 -2.61 36.90 -52.02
C LEU A 69 -1.26 37.29 -52.64
N PRO A 70 -0.13 37.29 -51.91
CA PRO A 70 1.17 37.53 -52.53
C PRO A 70 1.67 36.31 -53.33
N GLU A 71 2.06 36.61 -54.57
CA GLU A 71 2.53 35.70 -55.62
C GLU A 71 3.89 35.04 -55.30
N SER A 72 4.00 33.73 -55.52
CA SER A 72 5.24 32.96 -55.31
C SER A 72 6.21 33.15 -56.47
N GLY A 73 7.39 33.72 -56.20
CA GLY A 73 8.49 33.81 -57.17
C GLY A 73 9.09 32.45 -57.53
N PRO A 74 9.82 32.33 -58.67
CA PRO A 74 10.25 31.04 -59.22
C PRO A 74 11.30 30.32 -58.37
N ASP A 75 11.21 28.99 -58.36
CA ASP A 75 12.06 28.06 -57.62
C ASP A 75 13.56 28.26 -57.89
N ARG A 76 14.33 28.43 -56.80
CA ARG A 76 15.79 28.55 -56.83
C ARG A 76 16.40 27.20 -56.49
N GLU A 77 17.20 26.63 -57.39
CA GLU A 77 17.88 25.34 -57.18
C GLU A 77 18.76 25.34 -55.89
N PRO A 78 18.85 24.22 -55.16
CA PRO A 78 19.62 24.16 -53.92
C PRO A 78 21.12 24.27 -54.17
N ARG A 79 21.76 25.26 -53.53
CA ARG A 79 23.22 25.44 -53.57
C ARG A 79 23.93 24.36 -52.75
N ALA A 80 24.95 23.74 -53.31
CA ALA A 80 25.73 22.67 -52.66
C ALA A 80 26.28 23.09 -51.26
N PRO A 81 26.24 22.19 -50.26
CA PRO A 81 26.56 22.52 -48.88
C PRO A 81 28.05 22.80 -48.68
N ARG A 82 28.37 23.98 -48.13
CA ARG A 82 29.75 24.34 -47.73
C ARG A 82 30.15 23.52 -46.48
N ARG A 83 31.29 22.83 -46.55
CA ARG A 83 31.83 21.97 -45.48
C ARG A 83 31.88 22.68 -44.11
N PRO A 84 31.61 21.97 -42.98
CA PRO A 84 31.36 22.54 -41.65
C PRO A 84 32.65 22.89 -40.89
N ARG A 85 33.53 23.69 -41.49
CA ARG A 85 34.72 24.20 -40.78
C ARG A 85 34.39 25.18 -39.64
N PRO A 86 33.46 26.15 -39.78
CA PRO A 86 33.18 27.08 -38.68
C PRO A 86 32.45 26.40 -37.50
N VAL A 87 31.62 25.40 -37.77
CA VAL A 87 30.89 24.65 -36.73
C VAL A 87 31.84 23.87 -35.83
N ARG A 88 32.90 23.27 -36.38
CA ARG A 88 33.91 22.55 -35.58
C ARG A 88 34.72 23.49 -34.70
N LEU A 89 35.11 24.66 -35.22
CA LEU A 89 35.83 25.67 -34.43
C LEU A 89 34.96 26.22 -33.29
N ALA A 90 33.67 26.46 -33.56
CA ALA A 90 32.72 26.85 -32.52
C ALA A 90 32.56 25.76 -31.45
N ALA A 91 32.46 24.49 -31.86
CA ALA A 91 32.39 23.36 -30.92
C ALA A 91 33.66 23.24 -30.06
N TYR A 92 34.85 23.37 -30.65
CA TYR A 92 36.10 23.38 -29.90
C TYR A 92 36.19 24.56 -28.94
N ALA A 93 35.80 25.75 -29.37
CA ALA A 93 35.79 26.94 -28.51
C ALA A 93 34.85 26.77 -27.32
N LEU A 94 33.69 26.14 -27.53
CA LEU A 94 32.72 25.89 -26.47
C LEU A 94 33.26 24.88 -25.45
N VAL A 95 33.90 23.80 -25.91
CA VAL A 95 34.54 22.82 -25.02
C VAL A 95 35.72 23.43 -24.27
N LEU A 96 36.57 24.23 -24.93
CA LEU A 96 37.70 24.86 -24.26
C LEU A 96 37.24 25.89 -23.23
N GLY A 97 36.21 26.68 -23.58
CA GLY A 97 35.62 27.68 -22.69
C GLY A 97 35.00 27.06 -21.44
N THR A 98 34.30 25.93 -21.57
CA THR A 98 33.69 25.25 -20.41
C THR A 98 34.75 24.62 -19.51
N VAL A 99 35.78 23.98 -20.06
CA VAL A 99 36.88 23.38 -19.27
C VAL A 99 37.68 24.45 -18.54
N ALA A 100 38.04 25.54 -19.22
CA ALA A 100 38.76 26.66 -18.62
C ALA A 100 37.90 27.36 -17.55
N GLY A 101 36.62 27.61 -17.84
CA GLY A 101 35.69 28.23 -16.90
C GLY A 101 35.42 27.37 -15.67
N ALA A 102 35.23 26.06 -15.84
CA ALA A 102 35.04 25.12 -14.73
C ALA A 102 36.31 24.99 -13.87
N GLY A 103 37.49 24.92 -14.50
CA GLY A 103 38.77 24.86 -13.77
C GLY A 103 39.03 26.10 -12.92
N VAL A 104 38.80 27.28 -13.47
CA VAL A 104 38.93 28.55 -12.73
C VAL A 104 37.86 28.65 -11.63
N GLY A 105 36.60 28.28 -11.92
CA GLY A 105 35.53 28.27 -10.94
C GLY A 105 35.80 27.31 -9.77
N TYR A 106 36.36 26.14 -10.05
CA TYR A 106 36.76 25.16 -9.03
C TYR A 106 37.90 25.69 -8.18
N ALA A 107 38.95 26.27 -8.77
CA ALA A 107 40.07 26.84 -8.03
C ALA A 107 39.61 27.94 -7.06
N VAL A 108 38.72 28.82 -7.50
CA VAL A 108 38.15 29.88 -6.64
C VAL A 108 37.36 29.29 -5.47
N GLN A 109 36.59 28.21 -5.68
CA GLN A 109 35.86 27.55 -4.59
C GLN A 109 36.78 26.76 -3.66
N ALA A 110 37.82 26.12 -4.19
CA ALA A 110 38.81 25.37 -3.41
C ALA A 110 39.65 26.29 -2.51
N GLN A 111 39.89 27.53 -2.95
CA GLN A 111 40.58 28.55 -2.13
C GLN A 111 39.66 29.28 -1.14
N ARG A 112 38.34 28.98 -1.08
CA ARG A 112 37.49 29.58 -0.05
C ARG A 112 37.84 29.01 1.33
N PRO A 113 38.06 29.86 2.35
CA PRO A 113 38.27 29.38 3.70
C PRO A 113 37.04 28.58 4.16
N PRO A 114 37.21 27.49 4.92
CA PRO A 114 36.10 26.73 5.46
C PRO A 114 35.16 27.65 6.25
N THR A 115 33.87 27.64 5.91
CA THR A 115 32.87 28.34 6.70
C THR A 115 32.89 27.74 8.11
N PRO A 116 33.18 28.52 9.16
CA PRO A 116 33.19 27.99 10.52
C PRO A 116 31.80 27.48 10.85
N LEU A 117 31.72 26.24 11.35
CA LEU A 117 30.47 25.67 11.80
C LEU A 117 29.93 26.51 12.97
N PRO A 118 28.61 26.73 13.05
CA PRO A 118 28.00 27.28 14.24
C PRO A 118 28.45 26.46 15.45
N PRO A 119 28.83 27.09 16.57
CA PRO A 119 29.21 26.36 17.76
C PRO A 119 28.03 25.47 18.19
N LEU A 120 28.28 24.17 18.33
CA LEU A 120 27.34 23.19 18.86
C LEU A 120 27.13 23.44 20.36
N GLN A 121 26.42 24.52 20.68
CA GLN A 121 25.87 24.80 22.00
C GLN A 121 24.56 24.03 22.16
N VAL A 122 24.60 22.72 21.93
CA VAL A 122 23.49 21.85 22.34
C VAL A 122 23.67 21.64 23.83
N ALA A 123 22.75 22.21 24.62
CA ALA A 123 22.64 21.87 26.03
C ALA A 123 22.70 20.34 26.16
N ARG A 124 23.62 19.83 26.98
CA ARG A 124 23.70 18.39 27.23
C ARG A 124 22.31 17.94 27.70
N PRO A 125 21.78 16.81 27.19
CA PRO A 125 20.52 16.27 27.67
C PRO A 125 20.60 16.15 29.19
N SER A 126 19.80 16.95 29.89
CA SER A 126 19.68 16.87 31.34
C SER A 126 18.79 15.69 31.64
N TYR A 127 19.39 14.58 32.03
CA TYR A 127 18.63 13.47 32.58
C TYR A 127 18.22 13.83 34.01
N PRO A 128 16.94 13.71 34.38
CA PRO A 128 16.54 13.86 35.77
C PRO A 128 17.36 12.89 36.62
N VAL A 129 17.94 13.40 37.71
CA VAL A 129 18.77 12.64 38.66
C VAL A 129 17.92 11.66 39.49
N GLU A 130 16.62 11.92 39.53
CA GLU A 130 15.67 11.10 40.24
C GLU A 130 15.42 9.80 39.46
N ALA A 131 15.64 8.67 40.13
CA ALA A 131 15.27 7.37 39.60
C ALA A 131 13.76 7.37 39.43
N VAL A 132 13.32 7.42 38.17
CA VAL A 132 11.93 7.20 37.81
C VAL A 132 11.48 5.88 38.43
N ASP A 133 10.46 5.93 39.29
CA ASP A 133 9.86 4.71 39.82
C ASP A 133 9.23 3.95 38.65
N PRO A 134 9.75 2.77 38.28
CA PRO A 134 9.24 2.02 37.14
C PRO A 134 7.77 1.62 37.34
N ALA A 135 7.29 1.49 38.58
CA ALA A 135 5.89 1.17 38.85
C ALA A 135 4.97 2.38 38.59
N ALA A 136 5.34 3.56 39.08
CA ALA A 136 4.61 4.80 38.81
C ALA A 136 4.62 5.14 37.30
N HIS A 137 5.76 4.98 36.65
CA HIS A 137 5.89 5.27 35.22
C HIS A 137 5.17 4.22 34.35
N ALA A 138 5.09 2.96 34.78
CA ALA A 138 4.27 1.94 34.13
C ALA A 138 2.76 2.15 34.37
N ALA A 139 2.37 2.75 35.50
CA ALA A 139 0.98 3.11 35.78
C ALA A 139 0.51 4.34 34.99
N GLU A 140 1.42 5.25 34.66
CA GLU A 140 1.17 6.38 33.74
C GLU A 140 1.19 5.96 32.26
N GLN A 141 1.80 4.82 31.93
CA GLN A 141 1.73 4.26 30.59
C GLN A 141 0.31 3.74 30.33
N PRO A 142 -0.25 3.95 29.13
CA PRO A 142 -1.53 3.38 28.77
C PRO A 142 -1.48 1.87 28.99
N ALA A 143 -2.53 1.32 29.62
CA ALA A 143 -2.59 -0.09 29.97
C ALA A 143 -2.21 -0.97 28.76
N PRO A 144 -1.36 -2.00 28.95
CA PRO A 144 -0.99 -2.90 27.86
C PRO A 144 -2.24 -3.42 27.17
N LEU A 145 -2.30 -3.26 25.86
CA LEU A 145 -3.45 -3.72 25.08
C LEU A 145 -3.62 -5.22 25.34
N ALA A 146 -4.84 -5.67 25.66
CA ALA A 146 -5.13 -7.07 25.97
C ALA A 146 -4.75 -8.06 24.84
N ILE A 147 -4.40 -7.53 23.66
CA ILE A 147 -3.93 -8.23 22.46
C ILE A 147 -2.60 -8.97 22.64
N ASP A 148 -1.80 -8.64 23.67
CA ASP A 148 -0.54 -9.34 23.94
C ASP A 148 -0.74 -10.64 24.72
N GLY A 149 -1.92 -10.84 25.33
CA GLY A 149 -2.29 -12.05 26.07
C GLY A 149 -2.67 -13.24 25.18
N ASP A 150 -3.62 -14.05 25.67
CA ASP A 150 -4.15 -15.21 24.96
C ASP A 150 -5.27 -14.78 23.99
N LEU A 151 -5.01 -14.84 22.68
CA LEU A 151 -5.97 -14.42 21.65
C LEU A 151 -7.26 -15.25 21.67
N THR A 152 -7.20 -16.50 22.13
CA THR A 152 -8.40 -17.36 22.20
C THR A 152 -9.44 -16.81 23.18
N LYS A 153 -9.02 -16.08 24.20
CA LYS A 153 -9.91 -15.43 25.18
C LYS A 153 -10.58 -14.17 24.61
N LEU A 154 -9.98 -13.55 23.59
CA LEU A 154 -10.51 -12.36 22.93
C LEU A 154 -11.52 -12.69 21.83
N LEU A 155 -11.52 -13.92 21.32
CA LEU A 155 -12.51 -14.39 20.36
C LEU A 155 -13.87 -14.54 21.01
N ILE A 156 -14.92 -14.20 20.26
CA ILE A 156 -16.27 -14.59 20.60
C ILE A 156 -16.43 -16.11 20.56
N THR A 157 -17.37 -16.62 21.34
CA THR A 157 -17.77 -18.02 21.29
C THR A 157 -18.91 -18.21 20.30
N ALA A 158 -18.96 -19.39 19.67
CA ALA A 158 -20.09 -19.76 18.83
C ALA A 158 -21.41 -19.61 19.62
N PRO A 159 -22.47 -19.01 19.04
CA PRO A 159 -23.74 -18.85 19.72
C PRO A 159 -24.42 -20.20 19.95
N GLU A 160 -25.28 -20.29 20.97
CA GLU A 160 -26.03 -21.52 21.27
C GLU A 160 -26.84 -21.99 20.06
N GLY A 161 -26.87 -23.32 19.85
CA GLY A 161 -27.50 -23.95 18.70
C GLY A 161 -26.67 -23.94 17.42
N SER A 162 -25.43 -23.46 17.45
CA SER A 162 -24.50 -23.58 16.33
C SER A 162 -23.88 -24.97 16.26
N THR A 163 -23.55 -25.40 15.05
CA THR A 163 -22.89 -26.67 14.76
C THR A 163 -21.45 -26.44 14.28
N PRO A 164 -20.53 -27.38 14.50
CA PRO A 164 -19.17 -27.29 13.96
C PRO A 164 -19.17 -27.17 12.44
N TRP A 165 -18.35 -26.28 11.89
CA TRP A 165 -18.11 -26.23 10.45
C TRP A 165 -17.04 -27.27 10.07
N SER A 166 -17.45 -28.50 9.78
CA SER A 166 -16.53 -29.59 9.41
C SER A 166 -15.44 -29.81 10.49
N ASP A 167 -14.17 -29.92 10.09
CA ASP A 167 -13.04 -30.13 10.99
C ASP A 167 -12.42 -28.80 11.47
N TYR A 168 -13.07 -27.66 11.21
CA TYR A 168 -12.61 -26.36 11.69
C TYR A 168 -12.87 -26.20 13.20
N PRO A 169 -12.09 -25.35 13.89
CA PRO A 169 -12.23 -25.16 15.32
C PRO A 169 -13.59 -24.55 15.69
N ASP A 170 -14.48 -25.36 16.26
CA ASP A 170 -15.79 -24.93 16.78
C ASP A 170 -15.67 -24.05 18.04
N LYS A 171 -14.51 -24.09 18.68
CA LYS A 171 -14.14 -23.31 19.85
C LYS A 171 -12.91 -22.45 19.55
N PRO A 172 -12.77 -21.28 20.19
CA PRO A 172 -11.58 -20.45 20.05
C PRO A 172 -10.29 -21.24 20.20
N SER A 173 -9.57 -21.39 19.10
CA SER A 173 -8.36 -22.23 19.03
C SER A 173 -7.26 -21.52 18.28
N TRP A 174 -6.02 -21.89 18.59
CA TRP A 174 -4.86 -21.42 17.85
C TRP A 174 -4.83 -22.08 16.47
N ILE A 175 -4.45 -21.31 15.45
CA ILE A 175 -4.32 -21.78 14.09
C ILE A 175 -2.96 -21.39 13.51
N SER A 176 -2.35 -22.31 12.79
CA SER A 176 -1.05 -22.10 12.15
C SER A 176 -1.20 -21.32 10.85
N VAL A 177 -0.10 -20.68 10.42
CA VAL A 177 -0.02 -20.05 9.10
C VAL A 177 -0.21 -21.06 7.96
N GLY A 178 0.19 -22.32 8.16
CA GLY A 178 -0.01 -23.41 7.21
C GLY A 178 -1.50 -23.67 6.98
N GLU A 179 -2.26 -23.89 8.06
CA GLU A 179 -3.71 -24.11 8.01
C GLU A 179 -4.45 -22.91 7.42
N ILE A 180 -4.07 -21.67 7.76
CA ILE A 180 -4.65 -20.48 7.11
C ILE A 180 -4.40 -20.50 5.60
N SER A 181 -3.19 -20.89 5.18
CA SER A 181 -2.77 -20.83 3.78
C SER A 181 -3.39 -21.93 2.93
N GLU A 182 -3.48 -23.17 3.44
CA GLU A 182 -4.05 -24.32 2.74
C GLU A 182 -5.51 -24.12 2.29
N ARG A 183 -6.22 -23.21 2.97
CA ARG A 183 -7.61 -22.86 2.67
C ARG A 183 -7.78 -21.93 1.47
N ALA A 184 -6.72 -21.24 1.08
CA ALA A 184 -6.75 -20.36 -0.06
C ALA A 184 -6.44 -21.13 -1.34
N GLY A 185 -7.10 -20.77 -2.45
CA GLY A 185 -6.85 -21.39 -3.75
C GLY A 185 -5.39 -21.29 -4.22
N ASP A 186 -4.63 -20.33 -3.69
CA ASP A 186 -3.17 -20.23 -3.85
C ASP A 186 -2.47 -20.27 -2.49
N ALA A 187 -2.37 -21.48 -1.93
CA ALA A 187 -1.78 -21.72 -0.61
C ALA A 187 -0.31 -21.30 -0.53
N ALA A 188 0.48 -21.57 -1.57
CA ALA A 188 1.90 -21.21 -1.60
C ALA A 188 2.09 -19.68 -1.56
N PHE A 189 1.29 -18.94 -2.34
CA PHE A 189 1.31 -17.49 -2.30
C PHE A 189 0.85 -16.95 -0.94
N ARG A 190 -0.24 -17.46 -0.38
CA ARG A 190 -0.74 -16.99 0.93
C ARG A 190 0.25 -17.25 2.06
N PHE A 191 0.88 -18.41 2.07
CA PHE A 191 1.90 -18.73 3.07
C PHE A 191 3.07 -17.75 3.00
N LYS A 192 3.56 -17.49 1.77
CA LYS A 192 4.64 -16.54 1.53
C LYS A 192 4.24 -15.12 1.92
N ASP A 193 3.04 -14.67 1.55
CA ASP A 193 2.51 -13.33 1.89
C ASP A 193 2.46 -13.13 3.41
N LEU A 194 1.80 -14.03 4.13
CA LEU A 194 1.64 -13.93 5.59
C LEU A 194 3.00 -13.95 6.31
N THR A 195 3.90 -14.83 5.90
CA THR A 195 5.24 -14.91 6.49
C THR A 195 6.05 -13.65 6.20
N SER A 196 5.99 -13.13 4.97
CA SER A 196 6.70 -11.90 4.58
C SER A 196 6.16 -10.64 5.28
N ARG A 197 4.88 -10.66 5.67
CA ARG A 197 4.22 -9.60 6.43
C ARG A 197 4.46 -9.71 7.94
N GLY A 198 5.27 -10.65 8.39
CA GLY A 198 5.61 -10.81 9.79
C GLY A 198 4.49 -11.43 10.63
N PHE A 199 3.74 -12.39 10.09
CA PHE A 199 2.79 -13.19 10.87
C PHE A 199 3.45 -13.74 12.14
N ARG A 200 2.79 -13.56 13.28
CA ARG A 200 3.24 -14.08 14.58
C ARG A 200 2.40 -15.25 15.03
N ARG A 201 1.09 -15.04 15.12
CA ARG A 201 0.12 -16.01 15.64
C ARG A 201 -1.28 -15.65 15.20
N ALA A 202 -2.16 -16.63 15.14
CA ALA A 202 -3.57 -16.41 14.89
C ALA A 202 -4.43 -17.32 15.74
N ALA A 203 -5.60 -16.82 16.12
CA ALA A 203 -6.65 -17.60 16.72
C ALA A 203 -7.90 -17.49 15.86
N GLU A 204 -8.67 -18.57 15.79
CA GLU A 204 -9.88 -18.65 15.00
C GLU A 204 -10.98 -19.43 15.71
N VAL A 205 -12.21 -19.10 15.34
CA VAL A 205 -13.40 -19.88 15.67
C VAL A 205 -14.34 -19.90 14.47
N ASP A 206 -14.86 -21.08 14.17
CA ASP A 206 -15.71 -21.37 13.02
C ASP A 206 -16.98 -22.06 13.48
N TRP A 207 -18.13 -21.60 13.00
CA TRP A 207 -19.38 -22.29 13.29
C TRP A 207 -20.37 -22.15 12.14
N LYS A 208 -21.29 -23.09 12.09
CA LYS A 208 -22.41 -23.10 11.16
C LYS A 208 -23.71 -22.93 11.94
N LYS A 209 -24.53 -21.98 11.52
CA LYS A 209 -25.90 -21.82 11.99
C LYS A 209 -26.83 -21.98 10.79
N ASP A 210 -27.69 -22.98 10.87
CA ASP A 210 -28.53 -23.41 9.75
C ASP A 210 -27.67 -23.79 8.52
N ASP A 211 -27.68 -22.95 7.48
CA ASP A 211 -26.83 -23.07 6.28
C ASP A 211 -25.82 -21.93 6.11
N VAL A 212 -25.73 -21.03 7.08
CA VAL A 212 -24.76 -19.93 7.07
C VAL A 212 -23.55 -20.32 7.90
N ARG A 213 -22.37 -20.15 7.32
CA ARG A 213 -21.07 -20.41 7.95
C ARG A 213 -20.46 -19.09 8.37
N TYR A 214 -19.92 -19.06 9.56
CA TYR A 214 -19.29 -17.91 10.17
C TYR A 214 -17.87 -18.27 10.55
N ARG A 215 -16.94 -17.35 10.28
CA ARG A 215 -15.55 -17.45 10.70
C ARG A 215 -15.15 -16.14 11.35
N VAL A 216 -14.51 -16.23 12.50
CA VAL A 216 -13.90 -15.08 13.16
C VAL A 216 -12.47 -15.41 13.48
N SER A 217 -11.57 -14.60 12.93
CA SER A 217 -10.13 -14.76 13.08
C SER A 217 -9.49 -13.49 13.63
N LEU A 218 -8.51 -13.70 14.50
CA LEU A 218 -7.62 -12.66 15.01
C LEU A 218 -6.20 -13.03 14.59
N MET A 219 -5.57 -12.20 13.78
CA MET A 219 -4.20 -12.41 13.31
C MET A 219 -3.28 -11.33 13.86
N GLN A 220 -2.24 -11.72 14.58
CA GLN A 220 -1.24 -10.80 15.09
C GLN A 220 -0.01 -10.80 14.19
N PHE A 221 0.47 -9.60 13.89
CA PHE A 221 1.70 -9.34 13.15
C PHE A 221 2.80 -8.85 14.09
N ALA A 222 4.06 -8.95 13.65
CA ALA A 222 5.19 -8.41 14.40
C ALA A 222 5.06 -6.87 14.57
N PRO A 223 5.60 -6.28 15.64
CA PRO A 223 5.54 -4.82 15.86
C PRO A 223 6.10 -4.01 14.68
N ASP A 224 7.21 -4.44 14.10
CA ASP A 224 7.84 -3.82 12.92
C ASP A 224 6.97 -3.92 11.65
N HIS A 225 5.92 -4.74 11.71
CA HIS A 225 4.95 -4.98 10.66
C HIS A 225 3.52 -4.69 11.12
N SER A 226 3.32 -3.83 12.13
CA SER A 226 1.96 -3.46 12.60
C SER A 226 1.11 -2.85 11.49
N ASP A 227 1.72 -2.20 10.50
CA ASP A 227 1.03 -1.67 9.33
C ASP A 227 0.50 -2.75 8.39
N GLN A 228 1.02 -3.96 8.51
CA GLN A 228 0.52 -5.12 7.78
C GLN A 228 -0.76 -5.68 8.38
N ALA A 229 -1.17 -5.31 9.59
CA ALA A 229 -2.54 -5.53 10.03
C ALA A 229 -3.44 -4.62 9.19
N LYS A 230 -3.96 -5.14 8.07
CA LYS A 230 -4.71 -4.35 7.10
C LYS A 230 -6.08 -4.04 7.69
N SER A 231 -6.47 -2.77 7.61
CA SER A 231 -7.87 -2.37 7.64
C SER A 231 -8.28 -2.00 6.22
N ASN A 232 -9.55 -2.22 5.87
CA ASN A 232 -10.08 -1.75 4.60
C ASN A 232 -10.96 -0.53 4.87
N THR A 233 -10.80 0.52 4.05
CA THR A 233 -11.68 1.68 4.04
C THR A 233 -13.00 1.30 3.34
N TRP A 234 -13.78 0.46 4.01
CA TRP A 234 -15.14 0.12 3.61
C TRP A 234 -16.14 0.87 4.49
N GLU A 235 -17.41 0.53 4.38
CA GLU A 235 -18.42 1.10 5.25
C GLU A 235 -18.12 0.74 6.72
N PRO A 236 -18.21 1.69 7.66
CA PRO A 236 -17.91 1.43 9.06
C PRO A 236 -18.97 0.52 9.67
N PHE A 237 -18.54 -0.45 10.48
CA PHE A 237 -19.44 -1.32 11.26
C PHE A 237 -19.58 -0.86 12.73
N ALA A 238 -18.64 -0.06 13.24
CA ALA A 238 -18.62 0.42 14.62
C ALA A 238 -18.08 1.85 14.73
N GLY A 239 -18.88 2.84 14.31
CA GLY A 239 -18.60 4.28 14.45
C GLY A 239 -17.17 4.71 14.06
N ASP A 240 -16.67 5.78 14.67
CA ASP A 240 -15.29 6.27 14.48
C ASP A 240 -14.25 5.45 15.26
N GLY A 241 -14.68 4.41 16.00
CA GLY A 241 -13.84 3.68 16.95
C GLY A 241 -13.14 2.45 16.35
N ALA A 242 -13.72 1.80 15.35
CA ALA A 242 -13.10 0.67 14.67
C ALA A 242 -12.29 1.17 13.47
N ASN A 243 -10.97 0.99 13.51
CA ASN A 243 -10.11 1.25 12.35
C ASN A 243 -10.32 0.14 11.32
N GLY A 244 -11.40 0.23 10.54
CA GLY A 244 -11.78 -0.72 9.50
C GLY A 244 -13.24 -0.61 9.07
N GLY A 245 -13.71 -1.60 8.33
CA GLY A 245 -15.03 -1.57 7.71
C GLY A 245 -15.51 -2.95 7.29
N TYR A 246 -16.75 -3.00 6.80
CA TYR A 246 -17.38 -4.21 6.30
C TYR A 246 -17.80 -4.05 4.85
N LYS A 247 -17.85 -5.18 4.14
CA LYS A 247 -18.31 -5.29 2.76
C LYS A 247 -19.16 -6.55 2.64
N VAL A 248 -20.31 -6.42 2.00
CA VAL A 248 -21.14 -7.56 1.58
C VAL A 248 -21.14 -7.61 0.07
N GLU A 249 -20.87 -8.77 -0.49
CA GLU A 249 -20.89 -8.96 -1.93
C GLU A 249 -22.30 -9.32 -2.41
N SER A 250 -22.76 -8.61 -3.44
CA SER A 250 -24.08 -8.82 -4.05
C SER A 250 -24.10 -9.99 -5.02
N SER A 251 -22.94 -10.41 -5.53
CA SER A 251 -22.81 -11.49 -6.51
C SER A 251 -22.35 -12.78 -5.82
N PRO A 252 -22.93 -13.93 -6.17
CA PRO A 252 -22.47 -15.20 -5.64
C PRO A 252 -21.09 -15.57 -6.21
N ARG A 253 -20.29 -16.24 -5.38
CA ARG A 253 -19.02 -16.90 -5.73
C ARG A 253 -19.22 -18.41 -5.77
N TYR A 254 -18.29 -19.12 -6.37
CA TYR A 254 -18.28 -20.59 -6.41
C TYR A 254 -17.23 -21.13 -5.44
N TRP A 255 -17.55 -22.24 -4.77
CA TRP A 255 -16.57 -22.98 -3.99
C TRP A 255 -15.53 -23.62 -4.92
N ALA A 256 -14.28 -23.80 -4.46
CA ALA A 256 -13.26 -24.43 -5.31
C ALA A 256 -13.52 -25.92 -5.56
N GLU A 257 -14.13 -26.61 -4.59
CA GLU A 257 -14.35 -28.07 -4.62
C GLU A 257 -15.74 -28.46 -5.14
N SER A 258 -16.65 -27.49 -5.35
CA SER A 258 -18.00 -27.77 -5.85
C SER A 258 -18.54 -26.66 -6.74
N THR A 259 -19.54 -26.99 -7.55
CA THR A 259 -20.28 -26.00 -8.38
C THR A 259 -21.28 -25.19 -7.56
N ASP A 260 -21.31 -25.35 -6.24
CA ASP A 260 -22.26 -24.65 -5.39
C ASP A 260 -21.89 -23.17 -5.27
N GLN A 261 -22.92 -22.32 -5.26
CA GLN A 261 -22.77 -20.89 -5.10
C GLN A 261 -22.87 -20.48 -3.62
N TYR A 262 -22.11 -19.47 -3.23
CA TYR A 262 -22.21 -18.82 -1.94
C TYR A 262 -22.10 -17.30 -2.05
N TYR A 263 -22.81 -16.60 -1.18
CA TYR A 263 -22.65 -15.18 -0.96
C TYR A 263 -21.65 -14.94 0.16
N TYR A 264 -20.82 -13.91 -0.02
CA TYR A 264 -19.72 -13.60 0.86
C TYR A 264 -19.90 -12.22 1.51
N GLY A 265 -19.72 -12.15 2.82
CA GLY A 265 -19.63 -10.92 3.57
C GLY A 265 -18.40 -10.93 4.47
N GLN A 266 -17.69 -9.81 4.54
CA GLN A 266 -16.48 -9.68 5.34
C GLN A 266 -16.47 -8.36 6.11
N ALA A 267 -16.01 -8.40 7.36
CA ALA A 267 -15.64 -7.22 8.13
C ALA A 267 -14.20 -7.34 8.60
N VAL A 268 -13.44 -6.26 8.49
CA VAL A 268 -12.03 -6.21 8.90
C VAL A 268 -11.83 -5.00 9.79
N ALA A 269 -11.07 -5.17 10.88
CA ALA A 269 -10.64 -4.05 11.73
C ALA A 269 -9.21 -4.25 12.24
N LYS A 270 -8.55 -3.15 12.55
CA LYS A 270 -7.19 -3.11 13.06
C LYS A 270 -7.17 -2.54 14.48
N ARG A 271 -6.44 -3.19 15.38
CA ARG A 271 -6.06 -2.64 16.69
C ARG A 271 -4.58 -2.92 16.95
N GLY A 272 -3.73 -1.89 16.87
CA GLY A 272 -2.29 -2.05 17.01
C GLY A 272 -1.72 -2.99 15.94
N SER A 273 -1.10 -4.09 16.36
CA SER A 273 -0.57 -5.16 15.50
C SER A 273 -1.55 -6.32 15.25
N LEU A 274 -2.78 -6.22 15.76
CA LEU A 274 -3.82 -7.22 15.61
C LEU A 274 -4.80 -6.84 14.49
N GLN A 275 -5.03 -7.76 13.57
CA GLN A 275 -6.09 -7.69 12.57
C GLN A 275 -7.25 -8.60 13.00
N MET A 276 -8.43 -8.04 13.10
CA MET A 276 -9.69 -8.74 13.26
C MET A 276 -10.31 -8.99 11.89
N THR A 277 -10.77 -10.19 11.61
CA THR A 277 -11.48 -10.52 10.38
C THR A 277 -12.69 -11.39 10.72
N VAL A 278 -13.86 -10.98 10.25
CA VAL A 278 -15.13 -11.69 10.39
C VAL A 278 -15.62 -11.99 8.99
N GLU A 279 -15.87 -13.26 8.70
CA GLU A 279 -16.30 -13.73 7.39
C GLU A 279 -17.60 -14.52 7.53
N VAL A 280 -18.51 -14.31 6.58
CA VAL A 280 -19.82 -14.95 6.54
C VAL A 280 -20.05 -15.50 5.15
N PHE A 281 -20.40 -16.78 5.08
CA PHE A 281 -20.66 -17.52 3.85
C PHE A 281 -22.08 -18.10 3.92
N GLY A 282 -22.96 -17.71 3.00
CA GLY A 282 -24.34 -18.18 2.99
C GLY A 282 -24.83 -18.58 1.61
N PRO A 283 -25.85 -19.45 1.51
CA PRO A 283 -26.50 -19.79 0.22
C PRO A 283 -27.37 -18.64 -0.31
N LYS A 284 -27.67 -17.64 0.53
CA LYS A 284 -28.45 -16.43 0.22
C LYS A 284 -27.57 -15.20 0.49
N PRO A 285 -27.90 -14.03 -0.10
CA PRO A 285 -27.21 -12.77 0.20
C PRO A 285 -27.04 -12.57 1.70
N VAL A 286 -25.81 -12.26 2.12
CA VAL A 286 -25.48 -12.08 3.54
C VAL A 286 -26.20 -10.85 4.07
N ASP A 287 -26.86 -11.00 5.22
CA ASP A 287 -27.47 -9.86 5.89
C ASP A 287 -26.38 -8.94 6.48
N SER A 288 -26.36 -7.70 6.02
CA SER A 288 -25.37 -6.70 6.44
C SER A 288 -25.52 -6.35 7.91
N ALA A 289 -26.74 -6.36 8.45
CA ALA A 289 -26.99 -6.09 9.87
C ALA A 289 -26.36 -7.18 10.75
N THR A 290 -26.60 -8.45 10.43
CA THR A 290 -26.00 -9.58 11.14
C THR A 290 -24.46 -9.55 11.11
N LEU A 291 -23.85 -9.21 9.96
CA LEU A 291 -22.39 -9.08 9.84
C LEU A 291 -21.85 -7.94 10.72
N LYS A 292 -22.52 -6.78 10.71
CA LYS A 292 -22.15 -5.62 11.55
C LYS A 292 -22.24 -5.95 13.03
N ASP A 293 -23.34 -6.55 13.47
CA ASP A 293 -23.56 -6.90 14.87
C ASP A 293 -22.55 -7.93 15.37
N LEU A 294 -22.16 -8.87 14.52
CA LEU A 294 -21.10 -9.82 14.83
C LEU A 294 -19.74 -9.14 14.95
N ALA A 295 -19.39 -8.28 13.98
CA ALA A 295 -18.14 -7.53 13.98
C ALA A 295 -18.05 -6.57 15.17
N LYS A 296 -19.15 -5.90 15.53
CA LYS A 296 -19.21 -5.00 16.69
C LYS A 296 -18.99 -5.76 18.00
N ARG A 297 -19.66 -6.89 18.21
CA ARG A 297 -19.47 -7.73 19.41
C ARG A 297 -18.04 -8.26 19.53
N GLN A 298 -17.42 -8.65 18.42
CA GLN A 298 -16.01 -9.03 18.42
C GLN A 298 -15.10 -7.83 18.74
N TRP A 299 -15.39 -6.66 18.18
CA TRP A 299 -14.63 -5.43 18.45
C TRP A 299 -14.72 -4.99 19.91
N GLU A 300 -15.89 -5.06 20.54
CA GLU A 300 -16.10 -4.75 21.96
C GLU A 300 -15.27 -5.63 22.90
N ARG A 301 -14.90 -6.86 22.48
CA ARG A 301 -13.96 -7.71 23.24
C ARG A 301 -12.50 -7.30 23.10
N LEU A 302 -12.18 -6.55 22.05
CA LEU A 302 -10.84 -6.03 21.83
C LEU A 302 -10.63 -4.69 22.55
N VAL A 303 -11.70 -3.93 22.81
CA VAL A 303 -11.71 -2.62 23.48
C VAL A 303 -11.47 -2.69 24.96
#